data_AF-A0A933DMI5-F1
#
_entry.id   AF-A0A933DMI5-F1
#
_cell.length_a   1.000
_cell.length_b   1.000
_cell.length_c   1.000
_cell.angle_alpha   90.00
_cell.angle_beta   90.00
_cell.angle_gamma   90.00
#
_symmetry.space_group_name_H-M   'P 1'
#
loop_
_entity.id
_entity.type
_entity.pdbx_description
1 polymer ?
#
loop_
_entity_poly.entity_id
_entity_poly.type
_entity_poly.pdbx_seq_one_letter_code
_entity_poly.pdbx_strand_id
1 'polypeptide(L)'
;MLSAIGGWLFAYMFPGLSVLSVIRFFPQYRAGTLFRGLVVHSGLLLSTIFSQYLLYASGRGFPWVPHPATLVLFTGIAAAVLVVLGRFGFFYALSALLQQLTMTSIAYYLLGSLPFLLIVVLIVPFYALSHLLQPKYWHVKIPATLLWGLLSLALFAARGDVFLNASLHAITGSFFIHKGIMYPHTEFAIRRARKKFPDEFDRE
;
A
#
# COMPACT_ATOMS: atom_id res chain seq x y z
N MET A 1 -1.53 -21.86 -16.16
CA MET A 1 -1.01 -20.54 -16.59
C MET A 1 -2.13 -19.58 -17.01
N LEU A 2 -2.97 -19.90 -18.01
CA LEU A 2 -4.07 -19.02 -18.44
C LEU A 2 -5.08 -18.70 -17.32
N SER A 3 -5.43 -19.69 -16.49
CA SER A 3 -6.27 -19.48 -15.30
C SER A 3 -5.66 -18.51 -14.28
N ALA A 4 -4.34 -18.57 -14.07
CA ALA A 4 -3.62 -17.70 -13.14
C ALA A 4 -3.56 -16.26 -13.65
N ILE A 5 -3.29 -16.05 -14.94
CA ILE A 5 -3.33 -14.72 -15.57
C ILE A 5 -4.76 -14.15 -15.52
N GLY A 6 -5.77 -14.96 -15.82
CA GLY A 6 -7.18 -14.58 -15.68
C GLY A 6 -7.53 -14.18 -14.24
N GLY A 7 -7.06 -14.93 -13.26
CA GLY A 7 -7.22 -14.61 -11.84
C GLY A 7 -6.54 -13.30 -11.45
N TRP A 8 -5.33 -13.03 -11.93
CA TRP A 8 -4.64 -11.74 -11.75
C TRP A 8 -5.40 -10.58 -12.40
N LEU A 9 -5.89 -10.75 -13.63
CA LEU A 9 -6.69 -9.74 -14.30
C LEU A 9 -7.94 -9.39 -13.48
N PHE A 10 -8.70 -10.41 -13.08
CA PHE A 10 -9.95 -10.25 -12.35
C PHE A 10 -9.76 -9.70 -10.94
N ALA A 11 -8.85 -10.30 -10.15
CA ALA A 11 -8.73 -10.00 -8.74
C ALA A 11 -7.78 -8.83 -8.43
N TYR A 12 -6.96 -8.36 -9.39
CA TYR A 12 -6.00 -7.29 -9.14
C TYR A 12 -6.12 -6.14 -10.15
N MET A 13 -5.99 -6.43 -11.46
CA MET A 13 -6.02 -5.37 -12.46
C MET A 13 -7.38 -4.70 -12.57
N PHE A 14 -8.48 -5.44 -12.65
CA PHE A 14 -9.82 -4.85 -12.81
C PHE A 14 -10.24 -3.94 -11.66
N PRO A 15 -10.09 -4.31 -10.37
CA PRO A 15 -10.33 -3.39 -9.27
C PRO A 15 -9.50 -2.10 -9.37
N GLY A 16 -8.21 -2.22 -9.68
CA GLY A 16 -7.33 -1.06 -9.81
C GLY A 16 -7.66 -0.18 -11.02
N LEU A 17 -7.88 -0.77 -12.20
CA LEU A 17 -8.29 -0.04 -13.40
C LEU A 17 -9.64 0.64 -13.22
N SER A 18 -10.55 0.04 -12.45
CA SER A 18 -11.84 0.64 -12.10
C SER A 18 -11.63 1.87 -11.23
N VAL A 19 -10.75 1.80 -10.22
CA VAL A 19 -10.36 2.98 -9.41
C VAL A 19 -9.74 4.07 -10.28
N LEU A 20 -8.78 3.72 -11.14
CA LEU A 20 -8.14 4.69 -12.04
C LEU A 20 -9.16 5.33 -12.98
N SER A 21 -10.11 4.54 -13.50
CA SER A 21 -11.20 5.02 -14.34
C SER A 21 -12.12 5.96 -13.57
N VAL A 22 -12.54 5.60 -12.36
CA VAL A 22 -13.37 6.48 -11.52
C VAL A 22 -12.67 7.80 -11.25
N ILE A 23 -11.39 7.78 -10.83
CA ILE A 23 -10.63 9.01 -10.61
C ILE A 23 -10.46 9.82 -11.90
N ARG A 24 -10.26 9.14 -13.04
CA ARG A 24 -10.09 9.80 -14.34
C ARG A 24 -11.36 10.45 -14.83
N PHE A 25 -12.53 9.83 -14.69
CA PHE A 25 -13.77 10.31 -15.28
C PHE A 25 -14.58 11.23 -14.36
N PHE A 26 -14.42 11.13 -13.04
CA PHE A 26 -15.18 11.89 -12.07
C PHE A 26 -14.28 12.95 -11.37
N PRO A 27 -14.39 14.24 -11.72
CA PRO A 27 -13.48 15.29 -11.26
C PRO A 27 -13.37 15.43 -9.73
N GLN A 28 -14.44 15.13 -8.99
CA GLN A 28 -14.49 15.20 -7.53
C GLN A 28 -13.44 14.31 -6.83
N TYR A 29 -12.92 13.28 -7.51
CA TYR A 29 -11.90 12.38 -6.98
C TYR A 29 -10.48 12.69 -7.47
N ARG A 30 -10.25 13.75 -8.27
CA ARG A 30 -8.92 14.07 -8.84
C ARG A 30 -8.01 14.81 -7.85
N ALA A 31 -8.56 15.77 -7.11
CA ALA A 31 -7.81 16.51 -6.09
C ALA A 31 -7.52 15.60 -4.88
N GLY A 32 -6.48 15.92 -4.09
CA GLY A 32 -6.03 15.15 -2.92
C GLY A 32 -7.00 15.13 -1.73
N THR A 33 -8.24 14.73 -1.99
CA THR A 33 -9.37 14.71 -1.09
C THR A 33 -9.48 13.36 -0.38
N LEU A 34 -10.19 13.38 0.76
CA LEU A 34 -10.64 12.18 1.47
C LEU A 34 -11.32 11.18 0.51
N PHE A 35 -12.16 11.68 -0.39
CA PHE A 35 -12.93 10.86 -1.34
C PHE A 35 -12.05 10.07 -2.30
N ARG A 36 -10.97 10.66 -2.82
CA ARG A 36 -9.98 9.90 -3.63
C ARG A 36 -9.36 8.78 -2.81
N GLY A 37 -9.02 9.06 -1.56
CA GLY A 37 -8.54 8.05 -0.61
C GLY A 37 -9.53 6.90 -0.49
N LEU A 38 -10.80 7.19 -0.21
CA LEU A 38 -11.84 6.17 -0.08
C LEU A 38 -11.94 5.28 -1.32
N VAL A 39 -12.03 5.87 -2.51
CA VAL A 39 -12.13 5.10 -3.77
C VAL A 39 -10.92 4.18 -3.96
N VAL A 40 -9.70 4.66 -3.72
CA VAL A 40 -8.48 3.84 -3.80
C VAL A 40 -8.54 2.67 -2.82
N HIS A 41 -8.92 2.91 -1.57
CA HIS A 41 -8.97 1.87 -0.54
C HIS A 41 -10.11 0.87 -0.80
N SER A 42 -11.24 1.30 -1.38
CA SER A 42 -12.29 0.40 -1.84
C SER A 42 -11.78 -0.55 -2.93
N GLY A 43 -11.01 -0.06 -3.90
CA GLY A 43 -10.40 -0.93 -4.92
C GLY A 43 -9.39 -1.92 -4.34
N LEU A 44 -8.55 -1.48 -3.39
CA LEU A 44 -7.63 -2.36 -2.67
C LEU A 44 -8.38 -3.44 -1.88
N LEU A 45 -9.44 -3.07 -1.16
CA LEU A 45 -10.28 -4.02 -0.41
C LEU A 45 -10.92 -5.05 -1.34
N LEU A 46 -11.54 -4.60 -2.44
CA LEU A 46 -12.12 -5.51 -3.44
C LEU A 46 -11.08 -6.45 -4.02
N SER A 47 -9.89 -5.94 -4.34
CA SER A 47 -8.80 -6.76 -4.85
C SER A 47 -8.32 -7.79 -3.84
N THR A 48 -8.21 -7.43 -2.56
CA THR A 48 -7.91 -8.35 -1.47
C THR A 48 -9.00 -9.41 -1.35
N ILE A 49 -10.27 -9.02 -1.31
CA ILE A 49 -11.41 -9.95 -1.18
C ILE A 49 -11.44 -10.95 -2.35
N PHE A 50 -11.29 -10.49 -3.59
CA PHE A 50 -11.27 -11.38 -4.74
C PHE A 50 -10.05 -12.30 -4.73
N SER A 51 -8.88 -11.81 -4.34
CA SER A 51 -7.68 -12.65 -4.22
C SER A 51 -7.85 -13.73 -3.16
N GLN A 52 -8.44 -13.40 -2.02
CA GLN A 52 -8.75 -14.34 -0.94
C GLN A 52 -9.82 -15.34 -1.36
N TYR A 53 -10.85 -14.91 -2.10
CA TYR A 53 -11.85 -15.79 -2.67
C TYR A 53 -11.22 -16.80 -3.66
N LEU A 54 -10.34 -16.35 -4.55
CA LEU A 54 -9.63 -17.24 -5.48
C LEU A 54 -8.73 -18.24 -4.76
N LEU A 55 -8.07 -17.83 -3.68
CA LEU A 55 -7.29 -18.73 -2.82
C LEU A 55 -8.18 -19.80 -2.18
N TYR A 56 -9.28 -19.38 -1.55
CA TYR A 56 -10.28 -20.27 -0.97
C TYR A 56 -10.83 -21.26 -2.00
N ALA A 57 -11.27 -20.78 -3.16
CA ALA A 57 -11.80 -21.62 -4.24
C ALA A 57 -10.76 -22.60 -4.80
N SER A 58 -9.47 -22.28 -4.69
CA SER A 58 -8.35 -23.18 -5.05
C SER A 58 -7.90 -24.12 -3.93
N GLY A 59 -8.60 -24.14 -2.79
CA GLY A 59 -8.24 -24.96 -1.63
C GLY A 59 -6.96 -24.53 -0.91
N ARG A 60 -6.53 -23.27 -1.09
CA ARG A 60 -5.30 -22.73 -0.51
C ARG A 60 -5.63 -21.73 0.59
N GLY A 61 -5.11 -21.97 1.79
CA GLY A 61 -5.12 -20.98 2.87
C GLY A 61 -4.04 -19.93 2.66
N PHE A 62 -4.41 -18.65 2.67
CA PHE A 62 -3.43 -17.58 2.75
C PHE A 62 -2.74 -17.64 4.12
N PRO A 63 -1.41 -17.42 4.21
CA PRO A 63 -0.68 -17.46 5.48
C PRO A 63 -1.00 -16.21 6.33
N TRP A 64 -2.23 -16.13 6.83
CA TRP A 64 -2.72 -15.05 7.65
C TRP A 64 -2.08 -15.00 9.04
N VAL A 65 -1.51 -16.12 9.50
CA VAL A 65 -1.11 -16.33 10.89
C VAL A 65 -0.08 -15.27 11.28
N PRO A 66 -0.47 -14.27 12.08
CA PRO A 66 0.46 -13.23 12.46
C PRO A 66 1.41 -13.78 13.52
N HIS A 67 2.70 -13.52 13.36
CA HIS A 67 3.62 -13.71 14.46
C HIS A 67 3.33 -12.62 15.52
N PRO A 68 3.12 -12.97 16.80
CA PRO A 68 2.79 -11.98 17.83
C PRO A 68 3.80 -10.83 17.88
N ALA A 69 5.09 -11.14 17.68
CA ALA A 69 6.16 -10.14 17.63
C ALA A 69 5.97 -9.12 16.49
N THR A 70 5.53 -9.54 15.30
CA THR A 70 5.36 -8.63 14.16
C THR A 70 4.05 -7.84 14.23
N LEU A 71 3.05 -8.37 14.91
CA LEU A 71 1.83 -7.64 15.30
C LEU A 71 2.18 -6.50 16.27
N VAL A 72 2.93 -6.79 17.34
CA VAL A 72 3.40 -5.79 18.30
C VAL A 72 4.27 -4.74 17.62
N LEU A 73 5.19 -5.17 16.74
CA LEU A 73 6.01 -4.27 15.93
C LEU A 73 5.15 -3.32 15.08
N PHE A 74 4.14 -3.85 14.39
CA PHE A 74 3.26 -3.04 13.56
C PHE A 74 2.48 -2.01 14.39
N THR A 75 1.95 -2.40 15.55
CA THR A 75 1.27 -1.48 16.47
C THR A 75 2.22 -0.39 16.98
N GLY A 76 3.45 -0.76 17.35
CA GLY A 76 4.48 0.18 17.78
C GLY A 76 4.85 1.18 16.67
N ILE A 77 4.96 0.72 15.43
CA ILE A 77 5.20 1.59 14.27
C ILE A 77 4.00 2.48 13.98
N ALA A 78 2.77 1.96 14.06
CA ALA A 78 1.57 2.77 13.87
C ALA A 78 1.51 3.90 14.90
N ALA A 79 1.90 3.64 16.16
CA ALA A 79 2.04 4.65 17.20
C ALA A 79 3.17 5.65 16.90
N ALA A 80 4.36 5.19 16.50
CA ALA A 80 5.47 6.05 16.16
C ALA A 80 5.15 6.98 14.96
N VAL A 81 4.51 6.44 13.92
CA VAL A 81 4.10 7.21 12.74
C VAL A 81 2.97 8.19 13.08
N LEU A 82 2.09 7.87 14.03
CA LEU A 82 1.11 8.80 14.60
C LEU A 82 1.80 9.98 15.30
N VAL A 83 2.88 9.75 16.04
CA VAL A 83 3.66 10.84 16.65
C VAL A 83 4.29 11.74 15.57
N VAL A 84 4.91 11.14 14.55
CA VAL A 84 5.64 11.90 13.51
C VAL A 84 4.74 12.66 12.55
N LEU A 85 3.57 12.09 12.18
CA LEU A 85 2.70 12.62 11.13
C LEU A 85 1.29 12.98 11.62
N GLY A 86 1.04 12.90 12.93
CA GLY A 86 -0.29 13.09 13.51
C GLY A 86 -1.29 12.02 13.04
N ARG A 87 -2.59 12.34 13.08
CA ARG A 87 -3.67 11.41 12.68
C ARG A 87 -3.49 10.83 11.27
N PHE A 88 -2.90 11.59 10.35
CA PHE A 88 -2.58 11.12 9.01
C PHE A 88 -1.66 9.89 9.05
N GLY A 89 -0.70 9.87 9.97
CA GLY A 89 0.24 8.78 10.15
C GLY A 89 -0.41 7.45 10.51
N PHE A 90 -1.39 7.46 11.41
CA PHE A 90 -2.15 6.26 11.76
C PHE A 90 -2.91 5.67 10.56
N PHE A 91 -3.64 6.52 9.82
CA PHE A 91 -4.33 6.08 8.60
C PHE A 91 -3.36 5.64 7.51
N TYR A 92 -2.17 6.23 7.46
CA TYR A 92 -1.11 5.79 6.56
C TYR A 92 -0.62 4.38 6.91
N ALA A 93 -0.42 4.05 8.19
CA ALA A 93 -0.04 2.70 8.61
C ALA A 93 -1.12 1.66 8.23
N LEU A 94 -2.41 1.99 8.43
CA LEU A 94 -3.51 1.13 7.98
C LEU A 94 -3.56 0.98 6.45
N SER A 95 -3.32 2.07 5.72
CA SER A 95 -3.21 2.05 4.26
C SER A 95 -2.06 1.15 3.82
N ALA A 96 -0.91 1.23 4.48
CA ALA A 96 0.25 0.40 4.21
C ALA A 96 -0.06 -1.08 4.42
N LEU A 97 -0.74 -1.44 5.51
CA LEU A 97 -1.21 -2.81 5.76
C LEU A 97 -2.17 -3.29 4.66
N LEU A 98 -3.17 -2.50 4.29
CA LEU A 98 -4.11 -2.88 3.24
C LEU A 98 -3.42 -3.07 1.89
N GLN A 99 -2.51 -2.18 1.50
CA GLN A 99 -1.73 -2.32 0.27
C GLN A 99 -0.87 -3.59 0.26
N GLN A 100 -0.23 -3.91 1.40
CA GLN A 100 0.53 -5.15 1.53
C GLN A 100 -0.39 -6.35 1.42
N LEU A 101 -1.51 -6.38 2.14
CA LEU A 101 -2.51 -7.44 2.03
C LEU A 101 -2.95 -7.66 0.59
N THR A 102 -3.24 -6.60 -0.15
CA THR A 102 -3.63 -6.70 -1.56
C THR A 102 -2.52 -7.34 -2.41
N MET A 103 -1.30 -6.80 -2.33
CA MET A 103 -0.17 -7.29 -3.14
C MET A 103 0.22 -8.72 -2.79
N THR A 104 0.32 -9.05 -1.50
CA THR A 104 0.76 -10.38 -1.05
C THR A 104 -0.34 -11.42 -1.29
N SER A 105 -1.62 -11.08 -1.16
CA SER A 105 -2.74 -11.99 -1.46
C SER A 105 -2.69 -12.46 -2.90
N ILE A 106 -2.60 -11.52 -3.85
CA ILE A 106 -2.53 -11.92 -5.27
C ILE A 106 -1.20 -12.60 -5.60
N ALA A 107 -0.07 -12.15 -5.04
CA ALA A 107 1.21 -12.82 -5.25
C ALA A 107 1.17 -14.28 -4.78
N TYR A 108 0.59 -14.55 -3.60
CA TYR A 108 0.45 -15.90 -3.06
C TYR A 108 -0.44 -16.78 -3.94
N TYR A 109 -1.54 -16.23 -4.46
CA TYR A 109 -2.38 -16.93 -5.44
C TYR A 109 -1.57 -17.36 -6.68
N LEU A 110 -0.69 -16.49 -7.17
CA LEU A 110 0.10 -16.73 -8.38
C LEU A 110 1.34 -17.62 -8.16
N LEU A 111 1.92 -17.65 -6.95
CA LEU A 111 3.15 -18.41 -6.65
C LEU A 111 3.04 -19.91 -6.98
N GLY A 112 1.85 -20.49 -6.88
CA GLY A 112 1.61 -21.89 -7.26
C GLY A 112 1.46 -22.15 -8.76
N SER A 113 1.62 -21.14 -9.62
CA SER A 113 1.30 -21.25 -11.05
C SER A 113 2.20 -20.45 -11.98
N LEU A 114 2.94 -19.46 -11.49
CA LEU A 114 3.82 -18.60 -12.27
C LEU A 114 5.20 -18.46 -11.58
N PRO A 115 6.29 -18.29 -12.34
CA PRO A 115 7.59 -18.00 -11.75
C PRO A 115 7.59 -16.64 -11.05
N PHE A 116 8.36 -16.52 -9.96
CA PHE A 116 8.40 -15.33 -9.11
C PHE A 116 8.66 -14.04 -9.90
N LEU A 117 9.59 -14.04 -10.85
CA LEU A 117 9.88 -12.86 -11.67
C LEU A 117 8.67 -12.39 -12.49
N LEU A 118 7.86 -13.31 -13.02
CA LEU A 118 6.65 -12.94 -13.74
C LEU A 118 5.60 -12.35 -12.79
N ILE A 119 5.49 -12.88 -11.57
CA ILE A 119 4.61 -12.32 -10.53
C ILE A 119 4.99 -10.89 -10.20
N VAL A 120 6.29 -10.62 -10.03
CA VAL A 120 6.83 -9.27 -9.82
C VAL A 120 6.45 -8.34 -10.98
N VAL A 121 6.68 -8.76 -12.23
CA VAL A 121 6.36 -7.97 -13.43
C VAL A 121 4.86 -7.69 -13.57
N LEU A 122 3.99 -8.59 -13.12
CA LEU A 122 2.54 -8.42 -13.19
C LEU A 122 2.00 -7.48 -12.10
N ILE A 123 2.59 -7.49 -10.90
CA ILE A 123 2.07 -6.75 -9.73
C ILE A 123 2.76 -5.40 -9.56
N VAL A 124 4.09 -5.39 -9.54
CA VAL A 124 4.89 -4.25 -9.07
C VAL A 124 4.78 -3.02 -9.99
N PRO A 125 4.81 -3.14 -11.33
CA PRO A 125 4.61 -1.99 -12.20
C PRO A 125 3.24 -1.33 -12.00
N PHE A 126 2.17 -2.12 -11.86
CA PHE A 126 0.83 -1.58 -11.65
C PHE A 126 0.70 -0.88 -10.28
N TYR A 127 1.28 -1.49 -9.23
CA TYR A 127 1.42 -0.87 -7.92
C TYR A 127 2.17 0.47 -7.99
N ALA A 128 3.32 0.51 -8.66
CA ALA A 128 4.13 1.72 -8.79
C ALA A 128 3.39 2.81 -9.59
N LEU A 129 2.79 2.46 -10.73
CA LEU A 129 2.02 3.39 -11.56
C LEU A 129 0.82 3.98 -10.82
N SER A 130 0.20 3.23 -9.90
CA SER A 130 -0.89 3.75 -9.05
C SER A 130 -0.46 4.94 -8.17
N HIS A 131 0.85 5.12 -7.92
CA HIS A 131 1.37 6.28 -7.21
C HIS A 131 1.44 7.56 -8.07
N LEU A 132 1.27 7.45 -9.39
CA LEU A 132 1.14 8.60 -10.30
C LEU A 132 -0.18 9.36 -10.15
N LEU A 133 -1.13 8.85 -9.34
CA LEU A 133 -2.28 9.62 -8.87
C LEU A 133 -1.87 10.91 -8.15
N GLN A 134 -0.60 11.00 -7.71
CA GLN A 134 0.03 12.23 -7.24
C GLN A 134 1.34 12.49 -8.02
N PRO A 135 1.27 13.15 -9.18
CA PRO A 135 2.36 13.17 -10.16
C PRO A 135 3.61 13.97 -9.73
N LYS A 136 3.52 14.80 -8.69
CA LYS A 136 4.69 15.54 -8.17
C LYS A 136 5.77 14.56 -7.71
N TYR A 137 7.04 14.84 -8.01
CA TYR A 137 8.20 13.99 -7.68
C TYR A 137 8.15 12.56 -8.25
N TRP A 138 7.44 12.32 -9.36
CA TRP A 138 7.29 10.99 -9.96
C TRP A 138 8.63 10.29 -10.23
N HIS A 139 9.67 11.04 -10.60
CA HIS A 139 11.01 10.51 -10.89
C HIS A 139 11.71 9.91 -9.65
N VAL A 140 11.30 10.27 -8.44
CA VAL A 140 11.75 9.62 -7.20
C VAL A 140 10.75 8.56 -6.76
N LYS A 141 9.44 8.88 -6.81
CA LYS A 141 8.39 7.98 -6.34
C LYS A 141 8.39 6.66 -7.07
N ILE A 142 8.47 6.67 -8.40
CA ILE A 142 8.34 5.46 -9.21
C ILE A 142 9.51 4.51 -9.00
N PRO A 143 10.78 4.94 -9.06
CA PRO A 143 11.89 4.05 -8.71
C PRO A 143 11.79 3.53 -7.27
N ALA A 144 11.40 4.38 -6.31
CA ALA A 144 11.26 3.97 -4.92
C ALA A 144 10.15 2.93 -4.73
N THR A 145 8.98 3.10 -5.38
CA THR A 145 7.86 2.16 -5.26
C THR A 145 8.07 0.88 -6.06
N LEU A 146 8.78 0.92 -7.19
CA LEU A 146 9.22 -0.26 -7.91
C LEU A 146 10.18 -1.09 -7.06
N LEU A 147 11.21 -0.45 -6.49
CA LEU A 147 12.17 -1.12 -5.61
C LEU A 147 11.47 -1.69 -4.37
N TRP A 148 10.61 -0.90 -3.73
CA TRP A 148 9.82 -1.36 -2.59
C TRP A 148 8.90 -2.53 -2.95
N GLY A 149 8.22 -2.48 -4.08
CA GLY A 149 7.34 -3.57 -4.52
C GLY A 149 8.08 -4.88 -4.74
N LEU A 150 9.27 -4.82 -5.37
CA LEU A 150 10.15 -5.98 -5.52
C LEU A 150 10.59 -6.52 -4.15
N LEU A 151 11.11 -5.66 -3.28
CA LEU A 151 11.61 -6.05 -1.95
C LEU A 151 10.48 -6.61 -1.08
N SER A 152 9.29 -6.01 -1.13
CA SER A 152 8.11 -6.48 -0.40
C SER A 152 7.72 -7.89 -0.84
N LEU A 153 7.59 -8.15 -2.14
CA LEU A 153 7.20 -9.48 -2.62
C LEU A 153 8.30 -10.52 -2.34
N ALA A 154 9.57 -10.15 -2.42
CA ALA A 154 10.68 -11.03 -2.07
C ALA A 154 10.67 -11.36 -0.57
N LEU A 155 10.47 -10.37 0.29
CA LEU A 155 10.39 -10.55 1.74
C LEU A 155 9.19 -11.42 2.12
N PHE A 156 8.03 -11.20 1.49
CA PHE A 156 6.85 -12.03 1.69
C PHE A 156 7.08 -13.47 1.21
N ALA A 157 7.70 -13.68 0.04
CA ALA A 157 8.01 -15.02 -0.45
C ALA A 157 8.97 -15.78 0.49
N ALA A 158 9.89 -15.07 1.15
CA ALA A 158 10.86 -15.67 2.07
C ALA A 158 10.30 -15.92 3.48
N ARG A 159 9.38 -15.07 3.97
CA ARG A 159 8.94 -15.08 5.38
C ARG A 159 7.45 -15.35 5.60
N GLY A 160 6.61 -15.09 4.60
CA GLY A 160 5.15 -15.20 4.73
C GLY A 160 4.52 -14.19 5.68
N ASP A 161 5.26 -13.17 6.15
CA ASP A 161 4.80 -12.27 7.21
C ASP A 161 4.32 -10.91 6.66
N VAL A 162 2.99 -10.75 6.61
CA VAL A 162 2.36 -9.51 6.13
C VAL A 162 2.57 -8.34 7.10
N PHE A 163 2.60 -8.58 8.41
CA PHE A 163 2.73 -7.50 9.39
C PHE A 163 4.15 -6.93 9.41
N LEU A 164 5.16 -7.76 9.19
CA LEU A 164 6.54 -7.30 8.96
C LEU A 164 6.62 -6.45 7.68
N ASN A 165 6.04 -6.91 6.58
CA ASN A 165 5.98 -6.13 5.33
C ASN A 165 5.26 -4.80 5.52
N ALA A 166 4.12 -4.79 6.21
CA ALA A 166 3.33 -3.60 6.49
C ALA A 166 4.07 -2.61 7.38
N SER A 167 4.80 -3.13 8.38
CA SER A 167 5.66 -2.36 9.28
C SER A 167 6.75 -1.62 8.51
N LEU A 168 7.50 -2.34 7.68
CA LEU A 168 8.55 -1.76 6.84
C LEU A 168 7.98 -0.79 5.79
N HIS A 169 6.82 -1.08 5.22
CA HIS A 169 6.11 -0.16 4.33
C HIS A 169 5.74 1.14 5.06
N ALA A 170 5.16 1.04 6.26
CA ALA A 170 4.75 2.19 7.05
C ALA A 170 5.96 3.06 7.45
N ILE A 171 7.08 2.45 7.85
CA ILE A 171 8.32 3.18 8.17
C ILE A 171 8.85 3.90 6.93
N THR A 172 9.10 3.16 5.85
CA THR A 172 9.71 3.72 4.64
C THR A 172 8.85 4.82 4.02
N GLY A 173 7.55 4.60 3.91
CA GLY A 173 6.66 5.59 3.35
C GLY A 173 6.39 6.78 4.28
N SER A 174 6.37 6.59 5.61
CA SER A 174 6.28 7.73 6.54
C SER A 174 7.50 8.64 6.43
N PHE A 175 8.69 8.08 6.20
CA PHE A 175 9.88 8.88 5.89
C PHE A 175 9.70 9.70 4.60
N PHE A 176 9.23 9.09 3.51
CA PHE A 176 8.98 9.82 2.27
C PHE A 176 7.84 10.86 2.38
N ILE A 177 6.84 10.60 3.22
CA ILE A 177 5.78 11.56 3.54
C ILE A 177 6.34 12.73 4.32
N HIS A 178 7.14 12.46 5.36
CA HIS A 178 7.76 13.47 6.19
C HIS A 178 8.66 14.41 5.38
N LYS A 179 9.37 13.87 4.37
CA LYS A 179 10.16 14.64 3.40
C LYS A 179 9.34 15.36 2.32
N GLY A 180 8.01 15.29 2.36
CA GLY A 180 7.12 15.93 1.37
C GLY A 180 7.14 15.29 -0.02
N ILE A 181 7.80 14.14 -0.18
CA ILE A 181 7.94 13.46 -1.46
C ILE A 181 6.62 12.77 -1.82
N MET A 182 6.11 11.88 -0.96
CA MET A 182 4.95 11.05 -1.29
C MET A 182 3.63 11.83 -1.29
N TYR A 183 3.40 12.66 -0.27
CA TYR A 183 2.20 13.48 -0.12
C TYR A 183 2.60 14.94 0.14
N PRO A 184 2.91 15.72 -0.90
CA PRO A 184 3.39 17.10 -0.75
C PRO A 184 2.36 18.04 -0.11
N HIS A 185 1.08 17.69 -0.12
CA HIS A 185 0.02 18.48 0.53
C HIS A 185 0.01 18.32 2.06
N THR A 186 0.46 17.18 2.60
CA THR A 186 0.57 16.99 4.05
C THR A 186 1.75 17.74 4.65
N GLU A 187 2.80 18.02 3.87
CA GLU A 187 3.90 18.90 4.30
C GLU A 187 3.38 20.27 4.74
N PHE A 188 2.45 20.86 3.99
CA PHE A 188 1.81 22.13 4.35
C PHE A 188 0.97 22.02 5.63
N ALA A 189 0.27 20.91 5.83
CA ALA A 189 -0.53 20.68 7.05
C ALA A 189 0.36 20.50 8.29
N ILE A 190 1.45 19.73 8.17
CA ILE A 190 2.42 19.50 9.25
C ILE A 190 3.18 20.79 9.57
N ARG A 191 3.67 21.51 8.56
CA ARG A 191 4.33 22.82 8.76
C ARG A 191 3.38 23.86 9.34
N ARG A 192 2.11 23.90 8.91
CA ARG A 192 1.09 24.82 9.45
C ARG A 192 0.68 24.46 10.87
N ALA A 193 0.61 23.18 11.23
CA ALA A 193 0.38 22.73 12.61
C ALA A 193 1.54 23.14 13.52
N ARG A 194 2.79 22.87 13.13
CA ARG A 194 4.00 23.30 13.85
C ARG A 194 4.07 24.82 14.02
N LYS A 195 3.67 25.59 13.00
CA LYS A 195 3.66 27.06 13.06
C LYS A 195 2.52 27.63 13.91
N LYS A 196 1.43 26.88 14.10
CA LYS A 196 0.25 27.31 14.87
C LYS A 196 0.35 26.91 16.35
N PHE A 197 1.09 25.84 16.66
CA PHE A 197 1.30 25.34 18.02
C PHE A 197 2.80 25.03 18.24
N PRO A 198 3.68 26.04 18.25
CA PRO A 198 5.12 25.82 18.44
C PRO A 198 5.43 25.16 19.79
N ASP A 199 4.75 25.60 20.85
CA ASP A 199 4.97 25.15 22.23
C ASP A 199 4.51 23.70 22.51
N GLU A 200 3.78 23.07 21.60
CA GLU A 200 3.38 21.66 21.69
C GLU A 200 4.41 20.72 21.04
N PHE A 201 5.28 21.26 20.17
CA PHE A 201 6.32 20.49 19.47
C PHE A 201 7.74 20.75 20.00
N ASP A 202 7.95 21.84 20.75
CA ASP A 202 9.24 22.21 21.36
C ASP A 202 9.37 21.77 22.83
N ARG A 203 8.41 20.98 23.35
CA ARG A 203 8.51 20.29 24.66
C ARG A 203 8.96 18.84 24.48
N GLU A 204 10.12 18.65 23.87
CA GLU A 204 10.91 17.40 23.97
C GLU A 204 12.39 17.75 24.24
#